data_AF-A0A6B2F5R9-F1
#
_entry.id   AF-A0A6B2F5R9-F1
#
_cell.length_a   1.000
_cell.length_b   1.000
_cell.length_c   1.000
_cell.angle_alpha   90.00
_cell.angle_beta   90.00
_cell.angle_gamma   90.00
#
_symmetry.space_group_name_H-M   'P 1'
#
loop_
_entity.id
_entity.type
_entity.pdbx_description
1 polymer ?
#
loop_
_entity_poly.entity_id
_entity_poly.type
_entity_poly.pdbx_seq_one_letter_code
_entity_poly.pdbx_strand_id
1 'polypeptide(L)'
;MDSLSTANTTFALNLFKKLSANDPAKNLFFSPLSMSSALLMISLGARGNTEAQMSKVLSVSKDGEVHQRFEKLISEINKPGANYSLSLANRLFGETSYDFLTSFLESTQKFYHAGLEKLNFKQAAEDSRRHINAWVEEKTAGKIQNLLAPGIINSLTKLALVNAIYFKGNWANQFNKDHTAEKPFHINKNETKTVQMMFRKGKYNMTYISDYRTSILEIPYVDNELSMIILLPEKIEDNSNGLEKLEREITYEKLIDWINPRMMDLREIELSFPKFKLEEEYDLKPVLRSMGMTDAFDESKADFSGMSTNNDLVISEVIHKSFIEVNEEGTEAAAATAAIMMMRCAMFVPEFKADHPFLFSIIQRATNSVLFFGRFCSP
;
A
#
# COMPACT_ATOMS: atom_id res chain seq x y z
N MET A 1 7.31 -23.75 2.02
CA MET A 1 7.51 -22.65 2.99
C MET A 1 7.00 -21.41 2.29
N ASP A 2 5.73 -21.08 2.52
CA ASP A 2 5.13 -19.87 1.94
C ASP A 2 5.76 -18.68 2.64
N SER A 3 6.53 -17.89 1.88
CA SER A 3 7.15 -16.70 2.44
C SER A 3 6.04 -15.71 2.85
N LEU A 4 6.23 -14.98 3.94
CA LEU A 4 5.30 -13.95 4.38
C LEU A 4 4.98 -12.93 3.27
N SER A 5 6.01 -12.65 2.46
CA SER A 5 5.92 -11.83 1.26
C SER A 5 4.93 -12.38 0.23
N THR A 6 4.88 -13.71 0.05
CA THR A 6 3.90 -14.39 -0.81
C THR A 6 2.47 -14.18 -0.33
N ALA A 7 2.21 -14.40 0.96
CA ALA A 7 0.89 -14.18 1.55
C ALA A 7 0.45 -12.71 1.41
N ASN A 8 1.32 -11.78 1.81
CA ASN A 8 1.06 -10.34 1.75
C ASN A 8 0.80 -9.86 0.31
N THR A 9 1.61 -10.31 -0.66
CA THR A 9 1.45 -9.92 -2.07
C THR A 9 0.20 -10.57 -2.69
N THR A 10 -0.11 -11.80 -2.33
CA THR A 10 -1.35 -12.46 -2.77
C THR A 10 -2.59 -11.74 -2.25
N PHE A 11 -2.58 -11.38 -0.96
CA PHE A 11 -3.62 -10.52 -0.37
C PHE A 11 -3.71 -9.17 -1.10
N ALA A 12 -2.57 -8.51 -1.36
CA ALA A 12 -2.52 -7.24 -2.08
C ALA A 12 -3.22 -7.30 -3.44
N LEU A 13 -2.90 -8.31 -4.25
CA LEU A 13 -3.46 -8.45 -5.59
C LEU A 13 -4.95 -8.83 -5.56
N ASN A 14 -5.36 -9.70 -4.63
CA ASN A 14 -6.77 -10.04 -4.45
C ASN A 14 -7.59 -8.83 -4.00
N LEU A 15 -7.06 -8.04 -3.06
CA LEU A 15 -7.68 -6.80 -2.61
C LEU A 15 -7.75 -5.78 -3.74
N PHE A 16 -6.66 -5.57 -4.46
CA PHE A 16 -6.60 -4.67 -5.62
C PHE A 16 -7.68 -5.01 -6.65
N LYS A 17 -7.89 -6.29 -6.98
CA LYS A 17 -8.97 -6.72 -7.89
C LYS A 17 -10.37 -6.39 -7.37
N LYS A 18 -10.58 -6.41 -6.06
CA LYS A 18 -11.86 -6.01 -5.46
C LYS A 18 -12.06 -4.49 -5.48
N LEU A 19 -11.01 -3.73 -5.19
CA LEU A 19 -11.05 -2.26 -5.17
C LEU A 19 -11.20 -1.68 -6.59
N SER A 20 -10.45 -2.21 -7.56
CA SER A 20 -10.49 -1.79 -8.98
C SER A 20 -11.82 -2.07 -9.66
N ALA A 21 -12.52 -3.13 -9.27
CA ALA A 21 -13.82 -3.47 -9.84
C ALA A 21 -14.93 -2.45 -9.50
N ASN A 22 -14.78 -1.67 -8.42
CA ASN A 22 -15.79 -0.68 -8.01
C ASN A 22 -15.72 0.58 -8.87
N ASP A 23 -14.51 1.04 -9.21
CA ASP A 23 -14.30 2.22 -10.03
C ASP A 23 -13.01 2.06 -10.86
N PRO A 24 -13.11 1.64 -12.14
CA PRO A 24 -11.97 1.45 -13.01
C PRO A 24 -11.21 2.74 -13.35
N ALA A 25 -11.83 3.92 -13.23
CA ALA A 25 -11.22 5.19 -13.62
C ALA A 25 -10.50 5.90 -12.47
N LYS A 26 -10.77 5.50 -11.22
CA LYS A 26 -10.20 6.14 -10.03
C LYS A 26 -8.76 5.71 -9.75
N ASN A 27 -7.97 6.63 -9.22
CA ASN A 27 -6.71 6.27 -8.59
C ASN A 27 -6.94 5.28 -7.44
N LEU A 28 -5.96 4.40 -7.23
CA LEU A 28 -5.94 3.49 -6.10
C LEU A 28 -4.57 3.55 -5.47
N PHE A 29 -4.52 3.54 -4.15
CA PHE A 29 -3.29 3.46 -3.42
C PHE A 29 -3.57 2.90 -2.04
N PHE A 30 -2.85 1.85 -1.64
CA PHE A 30 -3.01 1.25 -0.33
C PHE A 30 -1.74 0.50 0.10
N SER A 31 -1.63 0.23 1.40
CA SER A 31 -0.56 -0.63 1.93
C SER A 31 -1.09 -2.01 2.32
N PRO A 32 -0.85 -3.06 1.52
CA PRO A 32 -1.24 -4.42 1.88
C PRO A 32 -0.53 -4.91 3.14
N LEU A 33 0.72 -4.49 3.36
CA LEU A 33 1.47 -4.86 4.56
C LEU A 33 0.79 -4.31 5.81
N SER A 34 0.43 -3.03 5.77
CA SER A 34 -0.25 -2.34 6.87
C SER A 34 -1.57 -3.01 7.22
N MET A 35 -2.40 -3.26 6.20
CA MET A 35 -3.69 -3.93 6.36
C MET A 35 -3.53 -5.37 6.87
N SER A 36 -2.57 -6.13 6.33
CA SER A 36 -2.31 -7.50 6.76
C SER A 36 -1.89 -7.54 8.22
N SER A 37 -0.99 -6.64 8.63
CA SER A 37 -0.58 -6.49 10.03
C SER A 37 -1.78 -6.18 10.94
N ALA A 38 -2.61 -5.23 10.55
CA ALA A 38 -3.79 -4.81 11.31
C ALA A 38 -4.82 -5.94 11.45
N LEU A 39 -5.08 -6.69 10.38
CA LEU A 39 -6.03 -7.81 10.39
C LEU A 39 -5.47 -9.03 11.14
N LEU A 40 -4.17 -9.30 11.07
CA LEU A 40 -3.55 -10.36 11.87
C LEU A 40 -3.50 -10.02 13.36
N MET A 41 -3.34 -8.75 13.71
CA MET A 41 -3.47 -8.31 15.10
C MET A 41 -4.86 -8.66 15.64
N ILE A 42 -5.92 -8.49 14.85
CA ILE A 42 -7.28 -8.94 15.23
C ILE A 42 -7.35 -10.47 15.29
N SER A 43 -6.70 -11.18 14.37
CA SER A 43 -6.78 -12.65 14.33
C SER A 43 -6.21 -13.32 15.59
N LEU A 44 -5.34 -12.65 16.36
CA LEU A 44 -4.88 -13.13 17.68
C LEU A 44 -6.05 -13.47 18.62
N GLY A 45 -7.13 -12.69 18.53
CA GLY A 45 -8.34 -12.87 19.34
C GLY A 45 -9.43 -13.72 18.69
N ALA A 46 -9.29 -14.03 17.39
CA ALA A 46 -10.28 -14.79 16.64
C ALA A 46 -10.17 -16.30 16.91
N ARG A 47 -11.29 -17.01 16.92
CA ARG A 47 -11.33 -18.48 17.01
C ARG A 47 -12.26 -19.07 15.96
N GLY A 48 -12.22 -20.41 15.85
CA GLY A 48 -13.15 -21.18 15.02
C GLY A 48 -13.18 -20.74 13.55
N ASN A 49 -14.40 -20.53 13.03
CA ASN A 49 -14.61 -20.14 11.63
C ASN A 49 -14.16 -18.70 11.34
N THR A 50 -14.26 -17.80 12.34
CA THR A 50 -13.81 -16.41 12.21
C THR A 50 -12.32 -16.38 11.90
N GLU A 51 -11.50 -17.07 12.70
CA GLU A 51 -10.07 -17.21 12.44
C GLU A 51 -9.79 -17.86 11.08
N ALA A 52 -10.52 -18.93 10.73
CA ALA A 52 -10.34 -19.62 9.45
C ALA A 52 -10.57 -18.72 8.23
N GLN A 53 -11.62 -17.91 8.26
CA GLN A 53 -11.91 -16.96 7.20
C GLN A 53 -10.84 -15.87 7.12
N MET A 54 -10.40 -15.34 8.27
CA MET A 54 -9.35 -14.32 8.31
C MET A 54 -8.04 -14.83 7.72
N SER A 55 -7.56 -16.01 8.14
CA SER A 55 -6.33 -16.60 7.60
C SER A 55 -6.43 -16.84 6.10
N LYS A 56 -7.59 -17.31 5.61
CA LYS A 56 -7.83 -17.55 4.18
C LYS A 56 -7.78 -16.25 3.37
N VAL A 57 -8.45 -15.19 3.82
CA VAL A 57 -8.46 -13.89 3.13
C VAL A 57 -7.06 -13.28 3.08
N LEU A 58 -6.31 -13.37 4.18
CA LEU A 58 -4.93 -12.89 4.27
C LEU A 58 -3.92 -13.80 3.57
N SER A 59 -4.35 -14.95 3.05
CA SER A 59 -3.49 -15.95 2.41
C SER A 59 -2.35 -16.42 3.32
N VAL A 60 -2.55 -16.43 4.64
CA VAL A 60 -1.55 -16.87 5.62
C VAL A 60 -1.83 -18.30 6.10
N SER A 61 -0.75 -19.01 6.41
CA SER A 61 -0.83 -20.27 7.15
C SER A 61 -1.30 -20.02 8.58
N LYS A 62 -1.96 -21.04 9.16
CA LYS A 62 -2.34 -21.06 10.58
C LYS A 62 -1.22 -21.60 11.48
N ASP A 63 0.02 -21.64 10.97
CA ASP A 63 1.14 -21.95 11.84
C ASP A 63 1.30 -20.77 12.81
N GLY A 64 1.28 -21.02 14.12
CA GLY A 64 1.33 -19.97 15.15
C GLY A 64 2.57 -19.05 15.09
N GLU A 65 3.44 -19.25 14.12
CA GLU A 65 4.61 -18.44 13.78
C GLU A 65 4.29 -17.22 12.90
N VAL A 66 3.10 -17.13 12.28
CA VAL A 66 2.75 -16.01 11.38
C VAL A 66 2.94 -14.64 12.06
N HIS A 67 2.56 -14.53 13.32
CA HIS A 67 2.70 -13.29 14.11
C HIS A 67 4.17 -12.93 14.35
N GLN A 68 5.03 -13.92 14.63
CA GLN A 68 6.47 -13.71 14.81
C GLN A 68 7.15 -13.29 13.50
N ARG A 69 6.75 -13.89 12.38
CA ARG A 69 7.28 -13.53 11.06
C ARG A 69 6.87 -12.09 10.69
N PHE A 70 5.64 -11.67 10.99
CA PHE A 70 5.19 -10.29 10.78
C PHE A 70 5.89 -9.29 11.68
N GLU A 71 6.09 -9.61 12.96
CA GLU A 71 6.87 -8.78 13.87
C GLU A 71 8.26 -8.49 13.29
N LYS A 72 8.98 -9.54 12.87
CA LYS A 72 10.29 -9.40 12.26
C LYS A 72 10.27 -8.53 11.01
N LEU A 73 9.28 -8.71 10.12
CA LEU A 73 9.14 -7.92 8.90
C LEU A 73 8.88 -6.43 9.22
N ILE A 74 7.98 -6.14 10.16
CA ILE A 74 7.68 -4.76 10.57
C ILE A 74 8.91 -4.10 11.21
N SER A 75 9.64 -4.84 12.06
CA SER A 75 10.88 -4.38 12.70
C SER A 75 12.00 -4.12 11.69
N GLU A 76 12.12 -4.93 10.64
CA GLU A 76 13.08 -4.71 9.54
C GLU A 76 12.75 -3.45 8.71
N ILE A 77 11.46 -3.16 8.54
CA ILE A 77 10.99 -2.00 7.75
C ILE A 77 11.06 -0.70 8.57
N ASN A 78 10.73 -0.75 9.86
CA ASN A 78 10.75 0.41 10.75
C ASN A 78 12.10 0.61 11.45
N LYS A 79 13.18 0.07 10.88
CA LYS A 79 14.51 0.16 11.49
C LYS A 79 14.95 1.63 11.63
N PRO A 80 15.46 2.04 12.80
CA PRO A 80 16.01 3.38 12.98
C PRO A 80 17.13 3.67 11.99
N GLY A 81 17.14 4.88 11.41
CA GLY A 81 18.19 5.31 10.48
C GLY A 81 17.96 4.93 9.01
N ALA A 82 16.80 4.40 8.65
CA ALA A 82 16.41 4.27 7.25
C ALA A 82 16.32 5.64 6.56
N ASN A 83 16.77 5.73 5.31
CA ASN A 83 16.71 6.96 4.50
C ASN A 83 15.31 7.23 3.88
N TYR A 84 14.28 6.60 4.44
CA TYR A 84 12.88 6.82 4.11
C TYR A 84 12.08 7.00 5.40
N SER A 85 11.02 7.79 5.33
CA SER A 85 10.02 7.91 6.39
C SER A 85 8.84 7.01 6.05
N LEU A 86 8.70 5.93 6.81
CA LEU A 86 7.49 5.13 6.84
C LEU A 86 6.85 5.29 8.22
N SER A 87 5.62 5.81 8.27
CA SER A 87 4.85 5.83 9.52
C SER A 87 3.67 4.90 9.42
N LEU A 88 3.69 3.85 10.24
CA LEU A 88 2.65 2.85 10.38
C LEU A 88 1.81 3.15 11.63
N ALA A 89 0.62 3.71 11.46
CA ALA A 89 -0.31 3.99 12.55
C ALA A 89 -1.41 2.92 12.58
N ASN A 90 -1.13 1.82 13.29
CA ASN A 90 -2.06 0.70 13.49
C ASN A 90 -2.53 0.70 14.94
N ARG A 91 -3.85 0.76 15.17
CA ARG A 91 -4.42 0.64 16.52
C ARG A 91 -5.82 0.05 16.50
N LEU A 92 -6.11 -0.71 17.56
CA LEU A 92 -7.46 -1.15 17.89
C LEU A 92 -8.08 -0.18 18.88
N PHE A 93 -9.33 0.21 18.62
CA PHE A 93 -10.14 0.98 19.55
C PHE A 93 -11.35 0.15 19.93
N GLY A 94 -11.41 -0.24 21.21
CA GLY A 94 -12.47 -1.08 21.76
C GLY A 94 -13.42 -0.27 22.63
N GLU A 95 -14.68 -0.66 22.67
CA GLU A 95 -15.66 -0.04 23.57
C GLU A 95 -15.31 -0.30 25.04
N THR A 96 -15.37 0.74 25.87
CA THR A 96 -14.90 0.69 27.27
C THR A 96 -15.70 -0.29 28.15
N SER A 97 -16.92 -0.68 27.74
CA SER A 97 -17.74 -1.65 28.47
C SER A 97 -17.25 -3.10 28.33
N TYR A 98 -16.27 -3.37 27.47
CA TYR A 98 -15.70 -4.70 27.27
C TYR A 98 -14.45 -4.92 28.11
N ASP A 99 -14.35 -6.13 28.67
CA ASP A 99 -13.15 -6.61 29.33
C ASP A 99 -12.30 -7.40 28.34
N PHE A 100 -11.20 -6.78 27.91
CA PHE A 100 -10.24 -7.40 27.01
C PHE A 100 -9.24 -8.25 27.81
N LEU A 101 -8.94 -9.44 27.30
CA LEU A 101 -8.03 -10.38 27.94
C LEU A 101 -6.61 -9.84 27.95
N THR A 102 -5.94 -9.91 29.11
CA THR A 102 -4.54 -9.48 29.26
C THR A 102 -3.62 -10.19 28.28
N SER A 103 -3.82 -11.50 28.06
CA SER A 103 -3.05 -12.29 27.09
C SER A 103 -3.17 -11.78 25.66
N PHE A 104 -4.34 -11.26 25.28
CA PHE A 104 -4.54 -10.62 23.97
C PHE A 104 -3.76 -9.31 23.89
N LEU A 105 -3.92 -8.43 24.88
CA LEU A 105 -3.23 -7.13 24.92
C LEU A 105 -1.70 -7.27 24.91
N GLU A 106 -1.17 -8.25 25.67
CA GLU A 106 0.26 -8.57 25.67
C GLU A 106 0.73 -9.08 24.31
N SER A 107 -0.09 -9.89 23.63
CA SER A 107 0.24 -10.42 22.31
C SER A 107 0.22 -9.34 21.23
N THR A 108 -0.74 -8.40 21.25
CA THR A 108 -0.77 -7.29 20.29
C THR A 108 0.46 -6.38 20.48
N GLN A 109 0.81 -6.08 21.73
CA GLN A 109 2.00 -5.29 22.04
C GLN A 109 3.29 -6.00 21.62
N LYS A 110 3.38 -7.31 21.86
CA LYS A 110 4.56 -8.12 21.54
C LYS A 110 4.82 -8.23 20.04
N PHE A 111 3.79 -8.52 19.24
CA PHE A 111 3.97 -8.85 17.82
C PHE A 111 3.76 -7.67 16.87
N TYR A 112 3.01 -6.64 17.30
CA TYR A 112 2.62 -5.53 16.41
C TYR A 112 3.03 -4.17 16.94
N HIS A 113 3.64 -4.10 18.13
CA HIS A 113 3.95 -2.86 18.84
C HIS A 113 2.74 -1.92 18.94
N ALA A 114 1.55 -2.51 18.93
CA ALA A 114 0.28 -1.83 18.89
C ALA A 114 -0.58 -2.29 20.09
N GLY A 115 -1.15 -1.30 20.76
CA GLY A 115 -2.09 -1.51 21.85
C GLY A 115 -3.53 -1.48 21.37
N LEU A 116 -4.42 -1.92 22.26
CA LEU A 116 -5.84 -1.59 22.20
C LEU A 116 -6.12 -0.45 23.16
N GLU A 117 -6.83 0.56 22.68
CA GLU A 117 -7.29 1.67 23.49
C GLU A 117 -8.80 1.56 23.72
N LYS A 118 -9.22 1.71 24.98
CA LYS A 118 -10.64 1.71 25.34
C LYS A 118 -11.22 3.12 25.17
N LEU A 119 -12.28 3.25 24.39
CA LEU A 119 -13.03 4.50 24.20
C LEU A 119 -14.51 4.31 24.54
N ASN A 120 -15.23 5.39 24.81
CA ASN A 120 -16.66 5.36 25.13
C ASN A 120 -17.49 5.72 23.90
N PHE A 121 -17.63 4.79 22.97
CA PHE A 121 -18.49 4.92 21.81
C PHE A 121 -19.97 5.00 22.20
N LYS A 122 -20.41 4.23 23.19
CA LYS A 122 -21.84 4.18 23.61
C LYS A 122 -22.42 5.54 24.00
N GLN A 123 -21.66 6.33 24.76
CA GLN A 123 -22.14 7.61 25.29
C GLN A 123 -21.42 8.82 24.68
N ALA A 124 -20.22 8.63 24.11
CA ALA A 124 -19.35 9.71 23.64
C ALA A 124 -18.69 9.37 22.28
N ALA A 125 -19.47 8.85 21.32
CA ALA A 125 -18.98 8.47 19.99
C ALA A 125 -18.23 9.60 19.27
N GLU A 126 -18.75 10.83 19.26
CA GLU A 126 -18.10 11.95 18.58
C GLU A 126 -16.80 12.40 19.25
N ASP A 127 -16.71 12.34 20.58
CA ASP A 127 -15.45 12.59 21.29
C ASP A 127 -14.43 11.52 20.97
N SER A 128 -14.85 10.25 20.95
CA SER A 128 -14.02 9.11 20.57
C SER A 128 -13.51 9.24 19.13
N ARG A 129 -14.38 9.67 18.20
CA ARG A 129 -14.00 9.95 16.80
C ARG A 129 -12.95 11.05 16.69
N ARG A 130 -13.14 12.18 17.40
CA ARG A 130 -12.18 13.29 17.43
C ARG A 130 -10.83 12.86 18.00
N HIS A 131 -10.85 12.06 19.08
CA HIS A 131 -9.65 11.51 19.69
C HIS A 131 -8.87 10.61 18.72
N ILE A 132 -9.56 9.69 18.03
CA ILE A 132 -8.93 8.83 17.02
C ILE A 132 -8.30 9.67 15.91
N ASN A 133 -9.01 10.69 15.41
CA ASN A 133 -8.47 11.57 14.37
C ASN A 133 -7.22 12.33 14.82
N ALA A 134 -7.22 12.87 16.04
CA ALA A 134 -6.06 13.56 16.60
C ALA A 134 -4.86 12.60 16.77
N TRP A 135 -5.11 11.38 17.22
CA TRP A 135 -4.07 10.35 17.34
C TRP A 135 -3.47 9.98 15.97
N VAL A 136 -4.31 9.79 14.94
CA VAL A 136 -3.83 9.51 13.57
C VAL A 136 -3.02 10.67 13.02
N GLU A 137 -3.48 11.90 13.23
CA GLU A 137 -2.78 13.10 12.78
C GLU A 137 -1.39 13.20 13.42
N GLU A 138 -1.29 12.98 14.73
CA GLU A 138 -0.01 12.94 15.45
C GLU A 138 0.93 11.86 14.87
N LYS A 139 0.43 10.63 14.71
CA LYS A 139 1.26 9.52 14.21
C LYS A 139 1.68 9.67 12.75
N THR A 140 0.92 10.43 11.97
CA THR A 140 1.23 10.67 10.55
C THR A 140 1.89 12.02 10.30
N ALA A 141 2.40 12.68 11.36
CA ALA A 141 3.05 13.98 11.30
C ALA A 141 2.20 15.05 10.58
N GLY A 142 0.89 15.04 10.82
CA GLY A 142 -0.07 15.96 10.22
C GLY A 142 -0.47 15.63 8.78
N LYS A 143 0.02 14.53 8.18
CA LYS A 143 -0.24 14.20 6.77
C LYS A 143 -1.61 13.58 6.54
N ILE A 144 -2.13 12.84 7.52
CA ILE A 144 -3.46 12.26 7.47
C ILE A 144 -4.30 12.93 8.55
N GLN A 145 -5.21 13.79 8.09
CA GLN A 145 -6.18 14.48 8.95
C GLN A 145 -7.57 13.93 8.72
N ASN A 146 -8.41 14.04 9.76
CA ASN A 146 -9.83 13.70 9.72
C ASN A 146 -10.09 12.32 9.09
N LEU A 147 -9.34 11.30 9.51
CA LEU A 147 -9.47 9.93 9.01
C LEU A 147 -10.91 9.42 9.08
N LEU A 148 -11.59 9.68 10.19
CA LEU A 148 -12.95 9.26 10.43
C LEU A 148 -13.89 10.44 10.19
N ALA A 149 -14.68 10.32 9.13
CA ALA A 149 -15.80 11.22 8.87
C ALA A 149 -16.87 11.11 9.97
N PRO A 150 -17.67 12.17 10.21
CA PRO A 150 -18.79 12.12 11.14
C PRO A 150 -19.74 10.95 10.83
N GLY A 151 -20.19 10.25 11.86
CA GLY A 151 -21.13 9.12 11.74
C GLY A 151 -20.50 7.74 11.44
N ILE A 152 -19.21 7.65 11.09
CA ILE A 152 -18.52 6.35 10.90
C ILE A 152 -18.47 5.56 12.21
N ILE A 153 -18.19 6.24 13.32
CA ILE A 153 -18.29 5.68 14.66
C ILE A 153 -19.58 6.16 15.30
N ASN A 154 -20.31 5.25 15.94
CA ASN A 154 -21.58 5.53 16.61
C ASN A 154 -21.72 4.71 17.90
N SER A 155 -22.85 4.84 18.59
CA SER A 155 -23.09 4.18 19.88
C SER A 155 -23.16 2.64 19.82
N LEU A 156 -23.26 2.06 18.62
CA LEU A 156 -23.24 0.62 18.39
C LEU A 156 -21.83 0.10 18.04
N THR A 157 -20.85 0.99 17.86
CA THR A 157 -19.46 0.60 17.61
C THR A 157 -18.90 -0.15 18.83
N LYS A 158 -18.40 -1.36 18.61
CA LYS A 158 -17.80 -2.24 19.63
C LYS A 158 -16.29 -2.33 19.48
N LEU A 159 -15.82 -2.48 18.25
CA LEU A 159 -14.40 -2.56 17.90
C LEU A 159 -14.15 -1.87 16.56
N ALA A 160 -13.26 -0.89 16.56
CA ALA A 160 -12.80 -0.21 15.35
C ALA A 160 -11.31 -0.49 15.13
N LEU A 161 -10.96 -0.92 13.92
CA LEU A 161 -9.59 -1.03 13.49
C LEU A 161 -9.24 0.19 12.64
N VAL A 162 -8.22 0.91 13.09
CA VAL A 162 -7.73 2.11 12.44
C VAL A 162 -6.34 1.84 11.89
N ASN A 163 -6.21 2.01 10.59
CA ASN A 163 -4.98 1.80 9.85
C ASN A 163 -4.67 3.04 9.01
N ALA A 164 -3.65 3.79 9.39
CA ALA A 164 -3.18 4.93 8.61
C ALA A 164 -1.69 4.77 8.30
N ILE A 165 -1.32 5.01 7.06
CA ILE A 165 0.07 4.86 6.62
C ILE A 165 0.51 5.99 5.71
N TYR A 166 1.71 6.51 6.02
CA TYR A 166 2.37 7.54 5.24
C TYR A 166 3.73 7.06 4.78
N PHE A 167 4.03 7.26 3.50
CA PHE A 167 5.35 7.02 2.94
C PHE A 167 5.94 8.29 2.32
N LYS A 168 7.19 8.56 2.69
CA LYS A 168 8.07 9.49 2.00
C LYS A 168 9.43 8.85 1.83
N GLY A 169 9.82 8.60 0.58
CA GLY A 169 11.14 8.10 0.23
C GLY A 169 11.86 9.11 -0.65
N ASN A 170 13.17 9.18 -0.48
CA ASN A 170 14.06 9.93 -1.37
C ASN A 170 14.54 8.99 -2.48
N TRP A 171 14.49 9.42 -3.75
CA TRP A 171 15.07 8.64 -4.84
C TRP A 171 16.56 8.37 -4.60
N ALA A 172 17.09 7.22 -5.04
CA ALA A 172 18.54 6.99 -5.03
C ALA A 172 19.27 8.05 -5.87
N ASN A 173 18.60 8.54 -6.90
CA ASN A 173 19.06 9.63 -7.73
C ASN A 173 17.90 10.59 -8.00
N GLN A 174 18.01 11.81 -7.53
CA GLN A 174 16.95 12.82 -7.64
C GLN A 174 16.68 13.28 -9.09
N PHE A 175 15.47 13.78 -9.32
CA PHE A 175 15.12 14.49 -10.56
C PHE A 175 15.58 15.95 -10.46
N ASN A 176 16.01 16.55 -11.57
CA ASN A 176 16.30 17.99 -11.58
C ASN A 176 14.98 18.77 -11.67
N LYS A 177 14.71 19.64 -10.69
CA LYS A 177 13.52 20.50 -10.64
C LYS A 177 13.41 21.39 -11.89
N ASP A 178 14.54 21.84 -12.44
CA ASP A 178 14.57 22.68 -13.65
C ASP A 178 14.11 21.94 -14.91
N HIS A 179 14.12 20.60 -14.90
CA HIS A 179 13.63 19.77 -15.99
C HIS A 179 12.17 19.34 -15.82
N THR A 180 11.53 19.71 -14.70
CA THR A 180 10.11 19.43 -14.48
C THR A 180 9.27 20.46 -15.22
N ALA A 181 8.33 20.01 -16.03
CA ALA A 181 7.50 20.88 -16.85
C ALA A 181 6.08 20.35 -16.98
N GLU A 182 5.14 21.26 -17.27
CA GLU A 182 3.77 20.90 -17.62
C GLU A 182 3.74 20.09 -18.91
N LYS A 183 3.18 18.88 -18.85
CA LYS A 183 2.98 17.98 -19.99
C LYS A 183 1.58 17.37 -19.94
N PRO A 184 1.03 16.97 -21.10
CA PRO A 184 -0.23 16.22 -21.11
C PRO A 184 -0.05 14.83 -20.51
N PHE A 185 -1.03 14.42 -19.72
CA PHE A 185 -1.27 13.06 -19.26
C PHE A 185 -2.58 12.57 -19.90
N HIS A 186 -2.52 11.47 -20.64
CA HIS A 186 -3.63 10.86 -21.34
C HIS A 186 -4.41 9.95 -20.40
N ILE A 187 -5.57 10.40 -19.89
CA ILE A 187 -6.43 9.59 -19.02
C ILE A 187 -7.03 8.43 -19.81
N ASN A 188 -7.42 8.72 -21.06
CA ASN A 188 -7.88 7.77 -22.06
C ASN A 188 -7.51 8.32 -23.45
N LYS A 189 -7.96 7.66 -24.52
CA LYS A 189 -7.68 8.06 -25.90
C LYS A 189 -8.11 9.50 -26.26
N ASN A 190 -9.15 10.03 -25.62
CA ASN A 190 -9.77 11.31 -25.98
C ASN A 190 -9.58 12.41 -24.93
N GLU A 191 -9.24 12.05 -23.69
CA GLU A 191 -9.12 12.98 -22.58
C GLU A 191 -7.68 13.09 -22.10
N THR A 192 -7.22 14.34 -21.96
CA THR A 192 -5.91 14.66 -21.38
C THR A 192 -6.07 15.66 -20.25
N LYS A 193 -5.19 15.56 -19.24
CA LYS A 193 -5.00 16.56 -18.20
C LYS A 193 -3.55 16.99 -18.14
N THR A 194 -3.30 18.20 -17.70
CA THR A 194 -1.93 18.68 -17.46
C THR A 194 -1.39 18.08 -16.17
N VAL A 195 -0.14 17.61 -16.20
CA VAL A 195 0.61 17.16 -15.01
C VAL A 195 2.00 17.78 -15.03
N GLN A 196 2.59 17.97 -13.84
CA GLN A 196 4.01 18.27 -13.71
C GLN A 196 4.80 17.00 -14.00
N MET A 197 5.46 16.93 -15.16
CA MET A 197 6.22 15.78 -15.60
C MET A 197 7.69 16.01 -15.28
N MET A 198 8.24 15.19 -14.38
CA MET A 198 9.65 15.20 -14.06
C MET A 198 10.43 14.46 -15.15
N PHE A 199 11.67 14.88 -15.39
CA PHE A 199 12.52 14.26 -16.41
C PHE A 199 13.91 13.94 -15.88
N ARG A 200 14.41 12.73 -16.20
CA ARG A 200 15.78 12.34 -15.92
C ARG A 200 16.28 11.33 -16.95
N LYS A 201 17.47 11.56 -17.47
CA LYS A 201 18.25 10.55 -18.19
C LYS A 201 19.15 9.80 -17.21
N GLY A 202 19.10 8.47 -17.20
CA GLY A 202 19.87 7.67 -16.27
C GLY A 202 19.82 6.17 -16.57
N LYS A 203 20.56 5.39 -15.80
CA LYS A 203 20.50 3.91 -15.89
C LYS A 203 19.43 3.37 -14.95
N TYR A 204 18.57 2.52 -15.49
CA TYR A 204 17.48 1.88 -14.75
C TYR A 204 17.35 0.42 -15.16
N ASN A 205 16.88 -0.43 -14.24
CA ASN A 205 16.51 -1.80 -14.59
C ASN A 205 15.15 -1.76 -15.27
N MET A 206 15.04 -2.38 -16.44
CA MET A 206 13.81 -2.41 -17.22
C MET A 206 13.61 -3.79 -17.86
N THR A 207 12.35 -4.21 -17.98
CA THR A 207 11.96 -5.35 -18.81
C THR A 207 10.69 -5.04 -19.58
N TYR A 208 10.35 -5.90 -20.54
CA TYR A 208 9.15 -5.77 -21.36
C TYR A 208 8.39 -7.09 -21.41
N ILE A 209 7.10 -7.04 -21.10
CA ILE A 209 6.24 -8.22 -21.11
C ILE A 209 5.35 -8.19 -22.34
N SER A 210 5.73 -8.97 -23.36
CA SER A 210 5.07 -9.01 -24.68
C SER A 210 3.58 -9.34 -24.58
N ASP A 211 3.21 -10.27 -23.72
CA ASP A 211 1.83 -10.76 -23.60
C ASP A 211 0.85 -9.67 -23.13
N TYR A 212 1.36 -8.63 -22.47
CA TYR A 212 0.59 -7.50 -21.94
C TYR A 212 0.97 -6.18 -22.61
N ARG A 213 1.91 -6.18 -23.56
CA ARG A 213 2.50 -4.96 -24.15
C ARG A 213 2.84 -3.94 -23.07
N THR A 214 3.53 -4.38 -22.02
CA THR A 214 3.77 -3.59 -20.81
C THR A 214 5.26 -3.49 -20.55
N SER A 215 5.75 -2.27 -20.42
CA SER A 215 7.09 -1.96 -19.95
C SER A 215 7.12 -1.90 -18.43
N ILE A 216 8.14 -2.49 -17.83
CA ILE A 216 8.33 -2.51 -16.38
C ILE A 216 9.63 -1.82 -16.06
N LEU A 217 9.57 -0.79 -15.22
CA LEU A 217 10.72 0.01 -14.81
C LEU A 217 10.90 -0.03 -13.30
N GLU A 218 12.13 -0.21 -12.85
CA GLU A 218 12.51 -0.03 -11.46
C GLU A 218 13.16 1.33 -11.23
N ILE A 219 12.62 2.09 -10.27
CA ILE A 219 13.19 3.34 -9.78
C ILE A 219 13.59 3.13 -8.31
N PRO A 220 14.89 3.01 -7.99
CA PRO A 220 15.35 2.76 -6.63
C PRO A 220 15.25 4.01 -5.75
N TYR A 221 14.93 3.81 -4.46
CA TYR A 221 15.12 4.80 -3.39
C TYR A 221 16.55 4.70 -2.82
N VAL A 222 16.93 5.66 -1.97
CA VAL A 222 18.25 5.67 -1.29
C VAL A 222 18.59 4.30 -0.70
N ASP A 223 19.86 3.93 -0.80
CA ASP A 223 20.45 2.64 -0.40
C ASP A 223 19.91 1.40 -1.14
N ASN A 224 19.02 1.58 -2.11
CA ASN A 224 18.38 0.50 -2.88
C ASN A 224 17.61 -0.53 -2.01
N GLU A 225 17.22 -0.15 -0.79
CA GLU A 225 16.44 -1.03 0.08
C GLU A 225 14.98 -1.14 -0.37
N LEU A 226 14.46 -0.01 -0.85
CA LEU A 226 13.14 0.10 -1.45
C LEU A 226 13.28 0.49 -2.91
N SER A 227 12.37 -0.02 -3.73
CA SER A 227 12.23 0.40 -5.12
C SER A 227 10.77 0.65 -5.45
N MET A 228 10.51 1.68 -6.25
CA MET A 228 9.24 1.82 -6.95
C MET A 228 9.31 1.05 -8.26
N ILE A 229 8.34 0.16 -8.49
CA ILE A 229 8.16 -0.55 -9.75
C ILE A 229 6.97 0.07 -10.48
N ILE A 230 7.17 0.44 -11.74
CA ILE A 230 6.12 0.95 -12.63
C ILE A 230 5.81 -0.12 -13.67
N LEU A 231 4.54 -0.46 -13.85
CA LEU A 231 4.05 -1.29 -14.93
C LEU A 231 3.20 -0.40 -15.85
N LEU A 232 3.79 -0.04 -16.99
CA LEU A 232 3.24 0.91 -17.94
C LEU A 232 2.89 0.16 -19.25
N PRO A 233 1.60 0.00 -19.59
CA PRO A 233 1.19 -0.45 -20.92
C PRO A 233 1.79 0.45 -22.02
N GLU A 234 1.97 -0.04 -23.25
CA GLU A 234 2.55 0.79 -24.31
C GLU A 234 1.62 1.91 -24.79
N LYS A 235 0.31 1.62 -24.86
CA LYS A 235 -0.70 2.49 -25.45
C LYS A 235 -2.07 2.23 -24.82
N ILE A 236 -2.86 3.29 -24.76
CA ILE A 236 -4.31 3.19 -24.54
C ILE A 236 -4.96 2.87 -25.89
N GLU A 237 -5.55 1.68 -26.02
CA GLU A 237 -6.11 1.21 -27.30
C GLU A 237 -7.56 1.66 -27.53
N ASP A 238 -8.30 2.00 -26.45
CA ASP A 238 -9.73 2.32 -26.48
C ASP A 238 -10.09 3.49 -25.53
N ASN A 239 -11.37 3.64 -25.18
CA ASN A 239 -11.83 4.70 -24.27
C ASN A 239 -11.65 4.35 -22.77
N SER A 240 -10.99 3.24 -22.47
CA SER A 240 -10.71 2.79 -21.12
C SER A 240 -9.36 3.34 -20.64
N ASN A 241 -8.84 2.83 -19.52
CA ASN A 241 -7.55 3.27 -18.97
C ASN A 241 -6.37 2.44 -19.53
N GLY A 242 -6.63 1.32 -20.23
CA GLY A 242 -5.62 0.46 -20.83
C GLY A 242 -4.98 -0.58 -19.89
N LEU A 243 -5.40 -0.62 -18.62
CA LEU A 243 -4.86 -1.52 -17.60
C LEU A 243 -5.69 -2.79 -17.40
N GLU A 244 -6.88 -2.90 -18.00
CA GLU A 244 -7.90 -3.91 -17.68
C GLU A 244 -7.38 -5.35 -17.79
N LYS A 245 -6.60 -5.63 -18.84
CA LYS A 245 -5.98 -6.95 -19.02
C LYS A 245 -4.97 -7.23 -17.92
N LEU A 246 -4.10 -6.26 -17.63
CA LEU A 246 -3.07 -6.35 -16.61
C LEU A 246 -3.69 -6.54 -15.22
N GLU A 247 -4.70 -5.74 -14.86
CA GLU A 247 -5.38 -5.80 -13.56
C GLU A 247 -6.11 -7.12 -13.33
N ARG A 248 -6.77 -7.66 -14.37
CA ARG A 248 -7.50 -8.93 -14.28
C ARG A 248 -6.55 -10.10 -14.09
N GLU A 249 -5.44 -10.11 -14.83
CA GLU A 249 -4.59 -11.29 -15.01
C GLU A 249 -3.32 -11.28 -14.16
N ILE A 250 -2.99 -10.16 -13.49
CA ILE A 250 -1.87 -10.10 -12.55
C ILE A 250 -2.07 -11.12 -11.41
N THR A 251 -1.03 -11.90 -11.13
CA THR A 251 -0.95 -12.84 -10.01
C THR A 251 0.38 -12.67 -9.30
N TYR A 252 0.52 -13.30 -8.13
CA TYR A 252 1.77 -13.25 -7.38
C TYR A 252 2.95 -13.76 -8.21
N GLU A 253 2.79 -14.92 -8.86
CA GLU A 253 3.82 -15.58 -9.64
C GLU A 253 4.28 -14.68 -10.78
N LYS A 254 3.32 -14.12 -11.53
CA LYS A 254 3.61 -13.18 -12.61
C LYS A 254 4.33 -11.94 -12.10
N LEU A 255 3.84 -11.30 -11.04
CA LEU A 255 4.44 -10.08 -10.51
C LEU A 255 5.89 -10.33 -10.07
N ILE A 256 6.17 -11.41 -9.33
CA ILE A 256 7.52 -11.72 -8.88
C ILE A 256 8.45 -12.05 -10.05
N ASP A 257 7.98 -12.80 -11.04
CA ASP A 257 8.76 -13.09 -12.25
C ASP A 257 9.11 -11.81 -13.02
N TRP A 258 8.14 -10.90 -13.16
CA TRP A 258 8.28 -9.64 -13.86
C TRP A 258 9.23 -8.64 -13.19
N ILE A 259 9.27 -8.62 -11.85
CA ILE A 259 10.12 -7.69 -11.07
C ILE A 259 11.44 -8.32 -10.62
N ASN A 260 11.73 -9.55 -11.05
CA ASN A 260 12.95 -10.26 -10.74
C ASN A 260 14.15 -9.51 -11.35
N PRO A 261 15.11 -9.03 -10.56
CA PRO A 261 16.25 -8.26 -11.08
C PRO A 261 17.07 -9.01 -12.13
N ARG A 262 17.05 -10.36 -12.13
CA ARG A 262 17.74 -11.19 -13.13
C ARG A 262 17.07 -11.18 -14.50
N MET A 263 15.79 -10.79 -14.56
CA MET A 263 14.98 -10.72 -15.77
C MET A 263 14.87 -9.28 -16.31
N MET A 264 15.55 -8.33 -15.66
CA MET A 264 15.58 -6.93 -16.03
C MET A 264 16.96 -6.53 -16.53
N ASP A 265 17.01 -5.75 -17.59
CA ASP A 265 18.25 -5.23 -18.14
C ASP A 265 18.51 -3.83 -17.60
N LEU A 266 19.74 -3.58 -17.13
CA LEU A 266 20.19 -2.24 -16.79
C LEU A 266 20.47 -1.46 -18.08
N ARG A 267 19.61 -0.49 -18.41
CA ARG A 267 19.68 0.31 -19.64
C ARG A 267 19.71 1.80 -19.33
N GLU A 268 20.37 2.56 -20.19
CA GLU A 268 20.22 4.02 -20.18
C GLU A 268 18.85 4.38 -20.76
N ILE A 269 18.06 5.19 -20.04
CA ILE A 269 16.67 5.53 -20.35
C ILE A 269 16.46 7.02 -20.13
N GLU A 270 15.66 7.63 -20.99
CA GLU A 270 15.07 8.94 -20.78
C GLU A 270 13.72 8.76 -20.07
N LEU A 271 13.71 8.98 -18.75
CA LEU A 271 12.54 8.79 -17.90
C LEU A 271 11.75 10.09 -17.77
N SER A 272 10.51 10.07 -18.23
CA SER A 272 9.48 11.07 -17.93
C SER A 272 8.48 10.47 -16.95
N PHE A 273 8.38 11.03 -15.74
CA PHE A 273 7.57 10.48 -14.65
C PHE A 273 6.75 11.58 -13.96
N PRO A 274 5.43 11.40 -13.74
CA PRO A 274 4.60 12.45 -13.18
C PRO A 274 4.93 12.68 -11.70
N LYS A 275 4.94 13.95 -11.32
CA LYS A 275 4.87 14.39 -9.93
C LYS A 275 3.42 14.36 -9.50
N PHE A 276 3.12 13.65 -8.41
CA PHE A 276 1.75 13.49 -7.93
C PHE A 276 1.68 13.27 -6.43
N LYS A 277 0.48 13.47 -5.90
CA LYS A 277 0.12 13.15 -4.51
C LYS A 277 -1.16 12.35 -4.55
N LEU A 278 -1.18 11.19 -3.88
CA LEU A 278 -2.38 10.38 -3.71
C LEU A 278 -2.71 10.27 -2.24
N GLU A 279 -3.98 10.47 -1.93
CA GLU A 279 -4.56 10.27 -0.60
C GLU A 279 -5.85 9.47 -0.80
N GLU A 280 -5.80 8.19 -0.47
CA GLU A 280 -6.92 7.27 -0.68
C GLU A 280 -7.39 6.68 0.64
N GLU A 281 -8.72 6.61 0.78
CA GLU A 281 -9.42 6.12 1.96
C GLU A 281 -10.38 5.01 1.57
N TYR A 282 -10.44 3.95 2.38
CA TYR A 282 -11.27 2.79 2.16
C TYR A 282 -11.96 2.35 3.45
N ASP A 283 -13.28 2.17 3.34
CA ASP A 283 -14.02 1.26 4.21
C ASP A 283 -13.77 -0.18 3.72
N LEU A 284 -12.95 -0.92 4.47
CA LEU A 284 -12.55 -2.27 4.10
C LEU A 284 -13.60 -3.31 4.49
N LYS A 285 -14.56 -3.01 5.36
CA LYS A 285 -15.56 -3.97 5.82
C LYS A 285 -16.34 -4.62 4.66
N PRO A 286 -16.98 -3.89 3.73
CA PRO A 286 -17.70 -4.51 2.60
C PRO A 286 -16.76 -5.30 1.70
N VAL A 287 -15.53 -4.80 1.50
CA VAL A 287 -14.53 -5.43 0.63
C VAL A 287 -14.08 -6.77 1.21
N LEU A 288 -13.71 -6.82 2.49
CA LEU A 288 -13.28 -8.02 3.20
C LEU A 288 -14.40 -9.07 3.28
N ARG A 289 -15.66 -8.65 3.49
CA ARG A 289 -16.82 -9.55 3.39
C ARG A 289 -16.93 -10.18 2.02
N SER A 290 -16.74 -9.41 0.95
CA SER A 290 -16.77 -9.92 -0.44
C SER A 290 -15.60 -10.87 -0.78
N MET A 291 -14.52 -10.84 0.03
CA MET A 291 -13.38 -11.74 -0.08
C MET A 291 -13.56 -13.03 0.74
N GLY A 292 -14.61 -13.11 1.57
CA GLY A 292 -14.96 -14.30 2.35
C GLY A 292 -14.71 -14.18 3.86
N MET A 293 -14.36 -13.00 4.36
CA MET A 293 -14.29 -12.70 5.79
C MET A 293 -15.67 -12.19 6.24
N THR A 294 -16.62 -13.08 6.47
CA THR A 294 -18.01 -12.71 6.80
C THR A 294 -18.27 -12.70 8.30
N ASP A 295 -17.78 -13.70 9.03
CA ASP A 295 -18.15 -13.96 10.42
C ASP A 295 -17.60 -12.88 11.34
N ALA A 296 -16.41 -12.36 11.04
CA ALA A 296 -15.77 -11.27 11.78
C ALA A 296 -16.61 -9.98 11.86
N PHE A 297 -17.61 -9.83 10.99
CA PHE A 297 -18.51 -8.66 10.91
C PHE A 297 -19.98 -9.01 11.22
N ASP A 298 -20.27 -10.24 11.66
CA ASP A 298 -21.61 -10.75 11.94
C ASP A 298 -21.74 -11.06 13.44
N GLU A 299 -22.58 -10.31 14.15
CA GLU A 299 -22.74 -10.44 15.61
C GLU A 299 -23.16 -11.84 16.08
N SER A 300 -23.80 -12.62 15.21
CA SER A 300 -24.26 -13.97 15.55
C SER A 300 -23.21 -15.07 15.31
N LYS A 301 -22.13 -14.75 14.60
CA LYS A 301 -21.11 -15.72 14.16
C LYS A 301 -19.70 -15.36 14.58
N ALA A 302 -19.43 -14.08 14.84
CA ALA A 302 -18.13 -13.60 15.25
C ALA A 302 -17.68 -14.35 16.51
N ASP A 303 -16.51 -14.98 16.42
CA ASP A 303 -15.89 -15.63 17.55
C ASP A 303 -14.58 -14.92 17.85
N PHE A 304 -14.69 -13.95 18.75
CA PHE A 304 -13.57 -13.19 19.32
C PHE A 304 -13.37 -13.50 20.81
N SER A 305 -13.67 -14.74 21.21
CA SER A 305 -13.47 -15.24 22.58
C SER A 305 -12.01 -15.21 23.05
N GLY A 306 -11.06 -15.14 22.11
CA GLY A 306 -9.64 -14.90 22.43
C GLY A 306 -9.30 -13.44 22.73
N MET A 307 -10.24 -12.52 22.56
CA MET A 307 -10.07 -11.07 22.72
C MET A 307 -10.78 -10.55 23.99
N SER A 308 -12.02 -10.99 24.21
CA SER A 308 -12.84 -10.58 25.34
C SER A 308 -13.63 -11.78 25.88
N THR A 309 -13.98 -11.73 27.17
CA THR A 309 -14.88 -12.70 27.81
C THR A 309 -16.34 -12.56 27.35
N ASN A 310 -16.68 -11.43 26.73
CA ASN A 310 -17.99 -11.18 26.14
C ASN A 310 -18.10 -11.86 24.76
N ASN A 311 -19.20 -12.58 24.54
CA ASN A 311 -19.42 -13.35 23.30
C ASN A 311 -20.11 -12.56 22.17
N ASP A 312 -20.33 -11.24 22.33
CA ASP A 312 -21.01 -10.40 21.36
C ASP A 312 -20.07 -9.38 20.67
N LEU A 313 -18.76 -9.50 20.90
CA LEU A 313 -17.75 -8.67 20.25
C LEU A 313 -17.71 -8.99 18.76
N VAL A 314 -17.67 -7.95 17.92
CA VAL A 314 -17.57 -8.05 16.46
C VAL A 314 -16.73 -6.89 15.95
N ILE A 315 -16.12 -7.01 14.77
CA ILE A 315 -15.47 -5.88 14.11
C ILE A 315 -16.57 -4.95 13.59
N SER A 316 -16.68 -3.76 14.16
CA SER A 316 -17.64 -2.76 13.71
C SER A 316 -17.11 -2.06 12.46
N GLU A 317 -15.90 -1.50 12.53
CA GLU A 317 -15.32 -0.67 11.47
C GLU A 317 -13.88 -1.09 11.15
N VAL A 318 -13.50 -1.05 9.88
CA VAL A 318 -12.12 -1.26 9.41
C VAL A 318 -11.78 -0.17 8.41
N ILE A 319 -11.05 0.83 8.87
CA ILE A 319 -10.72 2.01 8.06
C ILE A 319 -9.25 1.98 7.70
N HIS A 320 -8.99 2.09 6.39
CA HIS A 320 -7.64 2.28 5.87
C HIS A 320 -7.53 3.60 5.14
N LYS A 321 -6.49 4.37 5.48
CA LYS A 321 -6.10 5.54 4.70
C LYS A 321 -4.61 5.52 4.43
N SER A 322 -4.26 5.79 3.18
CA SER A 322 -2.88 5.83 2.77
C SER A 322 -2.57 7.09 1.99
N PHE A 323 -1.34 7.54 2.15
CA PHE A 323 -0.85 8.76 1.54
C PHE A 323 0.52 8.51 0.93
N ILE A 324 0.70 8.97 -0.31
CA ILE A 324 2.00 9.05 -0.97
C ILE A 324 2.16 10.41 -1.65
N GLU A 325 3.37 10.93 -1.58
CA GLU A 325 3.81 12.09 -2.35
C GLU A 325 5.04 11.69 -3.16
N VAL A 326 4.92 11.84 -4.47
CA VAL A 326 5.95 11.56 -5.46
C VAL A 326 6.42 12.89 -6.03
N ASN A 327 7.68 13.24 -5.77
CA ASN A 327 8.28 14.50 -6.21
C ASN A 327 9.73 14.28 -6.67
N GLU A 328 10.46 15.37 -6.91
CA GLU A 328 11.81 15.34 -7.44
C GLU A 328 12.87 14.89 -6.41
N GLU A 329 12.55 14.96 -5.11
CA GLU A 329 13.51 14.81 -4.01
C GLU A 329 14.17 13.42 -3.97
N GLY A 330 15.49 13.42 -3.75
CA GLY A 330 16.30 12.21 -3.70
C GLY A 330 17.71 12.50 -3.18
N THR A 331 18.58 11.50 -3.22
CA THR A 331 20.01 11.71 -3.05
C THR A 331 20.58 12.38 -4.29
N GLU A 332 21.35 13.43 -4.06
CA GLU A 332 22.13 14.12 -5.07
C GLU A 332 23.35 13.28 -5.44
N ALA A 333 23.17 12.32 -6.34
CA ALA A 333 24.27 11.56 -6.93
C ALA A 333 24.70 12.21 -8.26
N ALA A 334 25.79 12.96 -8.18
CA ALA A 334 26.71 13.33 -9.26
C ALA A 334 26.09 13.80 -10.58
N ALA A 335 25.81 15.11 -10.65
CA ALA A 335 25.71 15.88 -11.89
C ALA A 335 27.04 15.99 -12.68
N ALA A 336 27.89 14.95 -12.68
CA ALA A 336 29.27 15.02 -13.19
C ALA A 336 29.49 14.43 -14.59
N THR A 337 28.50 13.81 -15.22
CA THR A 337 28.68 13.17 -16.55
C THR A 337 28.17 14.00 -17.73
N ALA A 338 27.58 15.18 -17.51
CA ALA A 338 27.08 16.02 -18.60
C ALA A 338 28.18 16.75 -19.40
N ALA A 339 29.40 16.87 -18.85
CA ALA A 339 30.48 17.64 -19.49
C ALA A 339 31.38 16.83 -20.46
N ILE A 340 31.16 15.51 -20.62
CA ILE A 340 32.01 14.66 -21.47
C ILE A 340 31.16 13.80 -22.42
N MET A 341 30.26 14.41 -23.19
CA MET A 341 29.82 13.81 -24.45
C MET A 341 30.51 14.51 -25.61
N MET A 342 31.76 14.10 -25.84
CA MET A 342 32.39 14.24 -27.16
C MET A 342 31.52 13.50 -28.18
N MET A 343 31.26 14.21 -29.29
CA MET A 343 30.75 13.69 -30.56
C MET A 343 31.07 12.20 -30.79
N ARG A 344 30.12 11.31 -30.52
CA ARG A 344 30.07 9.95 -31.09
C ARG A 344 28.61 9.59 -31.30
N CYS A 345 28.35 8.90 -32.42
CA CYS A 345 27.07 8.55 -33.01
C CYS A 345 25.88 8.52 -32.03
N ALA A 346 24.79 9.21 -32.36
CA ALA A 346 23.57 9.24 -31.56
C ALA A 346 23.04 7.82 -31.34
N MET A 347 23.40 7.22 -30.22
CA MET A 347 22.79 5.98 -29.75
C MET A 347 21.34 6.31 -29.39
N PHE A 348 20.39 5.59 -29.99
CA PHE A 348 18.98 5.73 -29.67
C PHE A 348 18.77 5.31 -28.21
N VAL A 349 18.55 6.29 -27.32
CA VAL A 349 18.24 6.03 -25.92
C VAL A 349 16.72 5.83 -25.82
N PRO A 350 16.23 4.68 -25.33
CA PRO A 350 14.81 4.45 -25.19
C PRO A 350 14.18 5.43 -24.20
N GLU A 351 12.99 5.92 -24.54
CA GLU A 351 12.17 6.76 -23.66
C GLU A 351 11.22 5.86 -22.85
N PHE A 352 11.15 6.10 -21.54
CA PHE A 352 10.08 5.58 -20.68
C PHE A 352 9.25 6.76 -20.21
N LYS A 353 8.04 6.89 -20.77
CA LYS A 353 7.17 8.05 -20.54
C LYS A 353 5.87 7.63 -19.90
N ALA A 354 5.76 7.81 -18.59
CA ALA A 354 4.55 7.51 -17.82
C ALA A 354 3.51 8.64 -17.93
N ASP A 355 3.06 8.92 -19.16
CA ASP A 355 2.09 9.97 -19.48
C ASP A 355 0.66 9.46 -19.65
N HIS A 356 0.36 8.27 -19.16
CA HIS A 356 -0.95 7.63 -19.20
C HIS A 356 -1.07 6.57 -18.09
N PRO A 357 -2.25 5.97 -17.84
CA PRO A 357 -2.45 5.11 -16.67
C PRO A 357 -1.43 4.00 -16.52
N PHE A 358 -0.96 3.80 -15.28
CA PHE A 358 -0.02 2.76 -14.91
C PHE A 358 -0.33 2.16 -13.55
N LEU A 359 0.11 0.90 -13.34
CA LEU A 359 0.20 0.32 -12.00
C LEU A 359 1.57 0.64 -11.41
N PHE A 360 1.62 0.77 -10.10
CA PHE A 360 2.88 0.90 -9.39
C PHE A 360 2.87 0.18 -8.06
N SER A 361 4.06 -0.23 -7.62
CA SER A 361 4.26 -0.79 -6.30
C SER A 361 5.54 -0.26 -5.67
N ILE A 362 5.56 -0.16 -4.35
CA ILE A 362 6.80 0.06 -3.59
C ILE A 362 7.14 -1.25 -2.93
N ILE A 363 8.31 -1.78 -3.22
CA ILE A 363 8.76 -3.10 -2.75
C ILE A 363 10.01 -2.96 -1.90
N GLN A 364 10.11 -3.80 -0.87
CA GLN A 364 11.34 -3.98 -0.11
C GLN A 364 12.19 -5.07 -0.77
N ARG A 365 13.38 -4.72 -1.26
CA ARG A 365 14.20 -5.63 -2.08
C ARG A 365 14.76 -6.82 -1.30
N ALA A 366 15.01 -6.68 0.00
CA ALA A 366 15.50 -7.77 0.84
C ALA A 366 14.52 -8.95 0.95
N THR A 367 13.21 -8.66 0.98
CA THR A 367 12.15 -9.67 1.19
C THR A 367 11.22 -9.84 -0.01
N ASN A 368 11.39 -9.02 -1.06
CA ASN A 368 10.45 -8.83 -2.17
C ASN A 368 9.01 -8.52 -1.71
N SER A 369 8.83 -8.00 -0.49
CA SER A 369 7.49 -7.69 0.03
C SER A 369 6.95 -6.41 -0.59
N VAL A 370 5.70 -6.46 -1.06
CA VAL A 370 4.96 -5.28 -1.50
C VAL A 370 4.53 -4.47 -0.27
N LEU A 371 5.11 -3.27 -0.12
CA LEU A 371 4.77 -2.33 0.95
C LEU A 371 3.56 -1.49 0.57
N PHE A 372 3.50 -1.07 -0.70
CA PHE A 372 2.40 -0.31 -1.27
C PHE A 372 2.08 -0.82 -2.66
N PHE A 373 0.80 -0.76 -3.01
CA PHE A 373 0.31 -1.08 -4.33
C PHE A 373 -0.69 -0.01 -4.77
N GLY A 374 -0.63 0.38 -6.03
CA GLY A 374 -1.49 1.43 -6.53
C GLY A 374 -1.63 1.44 -8.04
N ARG A 375 -2.57 2.29 -8.46
CA ARG A 375 -2.88 2.61 -9.84
C ARG A 375 -3.01 4.12 -9.93
N PHE A 376 -2.33 4.71 -10.90
CA PHE A 376 -2.46 6.12 -11.23
C PHE A 376 -3.17 6.24 -12.57
N CYS A 377 -4.43 6.69 -12.55
CA CYS A 377 -5.29 6.90 -13.73
C CYS A 377 -5.41 8.36 -14.13
N SER A 378 -5.28 9.30 -13.18
CA SER A 378 -5.37 10.73 -13.44
C SER A 378 -4.53 11.51 -12.44
N PRO A 379 -3.86 12.60 -12.86
CA PRO A 379 -3.33 13.61 -11.96
C PRO A 379 -4.43 14.35 -11.18
#